data_AF-A0A6B3N689-F1
#
_entry.id   AF-A0A6B3N689-F1
#
_cell.length_a   1.000
_cell.length_b   1.000
_cell.length_c   1.000
_cell.angle_alpha   90.00
_cell.angle_beta   90.00
_cell.angle_gamma   90.00
#
_symmetry.space_group_name_H-M   'P 1'
#
loop_
_entity.id
_entity.type
_entity.pdbx_description
1 polymer ?
#
loop_
_entity_poly.entity_id
_entity_poly.type
_entity_poly.pdbx_seq_one_letter_code
_entity_poly.pdbx_strand_id
1 'polypeptide(L)' 'WRTVVLGAAILGAVLTPSTDPLTQSLLGGAVLGLYFGGIGMVKLVGK' A
#
# COMPACT_ATOMS: atom_id res chain seq x y z
N TRP A 1 7.82 7.56 2.30
CA TRP A 1 6.59 6.87 2.73
C TRP A 1 5.32 7.59 2.30
N ARG A 2 5.22 8.92 2.45
CA ARG A 2 4.05 9.73 2.01
C ARG A 2 3.72 9.55 0.52
N THR A 3 4.73 9.55 -0.35
CA THR A 3 4.58 9.26 -1.80
C THR A 3 4.11 7.84 -2.08
N VAL A 4 4.48 6.88 -1.23
CA VAL A 4 4.04 5.48 -1.36
C VAL A 4 2.58 5.32 -0.95
N VAL A 5 2.14 6.02 0.11
CA VAL A 5 0.72 6.11 0.48
C VAL A 5 -0.11 6.72 -0.64
N LEU A 6 0.36 7.82 -1.23
CA LEU A 6 -0.31 8.43 -2.37
C LEU A 6 -0.37 7.48 -3.58
N GLY A 7 0.75 6.84 -3.93
CA GLY A 7 0.82 5.87 -5.03
C GLY A 7 -0.09 4.66 -4.81
N ALA A 8 -0.16 4.13 -3.58
CA ALA A 8 -1.04 3.03 -3.22
C ALA A 8 -2.53 3.42 -3.32
N ALA A 9 -2.89 4.64 -2.91
CA ALA A 9 -4.24 5.16 -3.06
C ALA A 9 -4.63 5.35 -4.54
N ILE A 10 -3.73 5.91 -5.36
CA ILE A 10 -3.93 6.04 -6.81
C ILE A 10 -4.10 4.67 -7.45
N LEU A 11 -3.24 3.71 -7.12
CA LEU A 11 -3.33 2.35 -7.64
C LEU A 11 -4.66 1.69 -7.26
N GLY A 12 -5.08 1.85 -6.00
CA GLY A 12 -6.39 1.37 -5.52
C GLY A 12 -7.55 1.95 -6.31
N ALA A 13 -7.48 3.23 -6.66
CA ALA A 13 -8.49 3.92 -7.47
C ALA A 13 -8.51 3.51 -8.94
N VAL A 14 -7.35 3.20 -9.53
CA VAL A 14 -7.26 2.80 -10.93
C VAL A 14 -7.70 1.35 -11.13
N LEU A 15 -7.39 0.46 -10.19
CA LEU A 15 -7.62 -0.98 -10.34
C LEU A 15 -8.99 -1.44 -9.83
N THR A 16 -9.61 -0.71 -8.91
CA THR A 16 -10.93 -1.07 -8.37
C THR A 16 -12.02 -0.44 -9.25
N PRO A 17 -12.99 -1.22 -9.77
CA PRO A 17 -14.04 -0.68 -10.64
C PRO A 17 -15.06 0.19 -9.90
N SER A 18 -15.00 0.25 -8.58
CA SER A 18 -15.85 1.06 -7.72
C SER A 18 -15.02 2.13 -7.00
N THR A 19 -15.62 3.31 -6.83
CA THR A 19 -15.02 4.45 -6.12
C THR A 19 -15.38 4.45 -4.62
N ASP A 20 -15.73 3.29 -4.07
CA ASP A 20 -16.03 3.18 -2.64
C ASP A 20 -14.73 3.09 -1.83
N PRO A 21 -14.63 3.84 -0.71
CA PRO A 21 -13.37 3.97 0.00
C PRO A 21 -12.92 2.67 0.68
N LEU A 22 -13.82 1.72 0.93
CA LEU A 22 -13.49 0.47 1.62
C LEU A 22 -12.66 -0.45 0.72
N THR A 23 -13.16 -0.76 -0.47
CA THR A 23 -12.47 -1.67 -1.41
C THR A 23 -11.13 -1.08 -1.87
N GLN A 24 -11.10 0.22 -2.17
CA GLN A 24 -9.87 0.92 -2.53
C GLN A 24 -8.85 0.91 -1.38
N SER A 25 -9.29 1.11 -0.12
CA SER A 25 -8.39 1.09 1.04
C SER A 25 -7.88 -0.30 1.37
N LEU A 26 -8.64 -1.37 1.12
CA LEU A 26 -8.17 -2.75 1.30
C LEU A 26 -7.03 -3.07 0.32
N LEU A 27 -7.19 -2.73 -0.96
CA LEU A 27 -6.14 -2.92 -1.98
C LEU A 27 -4.92 -2.03 -1.68
N GLY A 28 -5.13 -0.73 -1.43
CA GLY A 28 -4.05 0.19 -1.07
C GLY A 28 -3.34 -0.23 0.23
N GLY A 29 -4.08 -0.73 1.21
CA GLY A 29 -3.57 -1.26 2.47
C GLY A 29 -2.68 -2.48 2.28
N ALA A 30 -3.05 -3.42 1.39
CA ALA A 30 -2.21 -4.57 1.05
C ALA A 30 -0.87 -4.14 0.44
N VAL A 31 -0.89 -3.17 -0.48
CA VAL A 31 0.33 -2.61 -1.11
C VAL A 31 1.23 -1.95 -0.05
N LEU A 32 0.63 -1.19 0.87
CA LEU A 32 1.37 -0.57 1.97
C LEU A 32 1.94 -1.61 2.94
N GLY A 33 1.18 -2.68 3.23
CA GLY A 33 1.63 -3.81 4.02
C GLY A 33 2.88 -4.46 3.43
N LEU A 34 2.91 -4.66 2.11
CA LEU A 34 4.09 -5.19 1.42
C LEU A 34 5.29 -4.23 1.50
N TYR A 35 5.08 -2.93 1.25
CA TYR A 35 6.16 -1.94 1.31
C TYR A 35 6.78 -1.81 2.71
N PHE A 36 5.94 -1.62 3.73
CA PHE A 36 6.41 -1.49 5.11
C PHE A 36 6.86 -2.82 5.71
N GLY A 37 6.23 -3.93 5.33
CA GLY A 37 6.66 -5.28 5.70
C GLY A 37 8.05 -5.60 5.16
N GLY A 38 8.32 -5.26 3.90
CA GLY A 38 9.65 -5.39 3.30
C GLY A 38 10.70 -4.55 4.04
N ILE A 39 10.38 -3.28 4.35
CA ILE A 39 11.27 -2.42 5.16
C ILE A 39 11.53 -3.04 6.54
N GLY A 40 10.48 -3.54 7.20
CA GLY A 40 10.60 -4.21 8.49
C GLY A 40 11.51 -5.43 8.43
N MET A 41 11.35 -6.25 7.39
CA MET A 41 12.16 -7.45 7.18
C MET A 41 13.64 -7.12 6.95
N VAL A 42 13.95 -6.11 6.13
CA VAL A 42 15.32 -5.63 5.92
C VAL A 42 15.95 -5.21 7.25
N LYS A 43 15.20 -4.43 8.05
CA LYS A 43 15.62 -3.96 9.36
C LYS A 43 15.85 -5.09 10.37
N LEU A 44 15.06 -6.16 10.31
CA LEU A 44 15.25 -7.36 11.14
C LEU A 44 16.50 -8.16 10.77
N VAL A 45 16.90 -8.13 9.49
CA VAL A 45 18.12 -8.79 8.99
C VAL A 45 19.39 -7.95 9.27
N GLY A 46 19.25 -6.78 9.89
CA GLY A 46 20.38 -5.93 10.27
C GLY A 46 20.93 -5.07 9.14
N LYS A 47 20.12 -4.84 8.10
CA LYS A 47 20.36 -3.83 7.05
C LYS A 47 19.36 -2.69 7.18
#